data_AF-A0A352B433-F1
#
_entry.id   AF-A0A352B433-F1
#
_cell.length_a   1.000
_cell.length_b   1.000
_cell.length_c   1.000
_cell.angle_alpha   90.00
_cell.angle_beta   90.00
_cell.angle_gamma   90.00
#
_symmetry.space_group_name_H-M   'P 1'
#
loop_
_entity.id
_entity.type
_entity.pdbx_description
1 polymer ?
#
loop_
_entity_poly.entity_id
_entity_poly.type
_entity_poly.pdbx_seq_one_letter_code
_entity_poly.pdbx_strand_id
1 'polypeptide(L)'
;MTPRCRELLKRCSAYLEGDLEKACCAEMEQHLKECARCRAMLVEVKWTIEACRHAAPSEVPPEVSAAMRTRLREEREAIKATQPG
;
A
#
# COMPACT_ATOMS: atom_id res chain seq x y z
N MET A 1 26.10 -11.28 -2.70
CA MET A 1 25.05 -10.23 -2.67
C MET A 1 25.71 -8.89 -2.96
N THR A 2 25.31 -8.17 -4.02
CA THR A 2 25.98 -6.92 -4.45
C THR A 2 25.42 -5.69 -3.70
N PRO A 3 26.13 -4.54 -3.72
CA PRO A 3 25.61 -3.30 -3.14
C PRO A 3 24.26 -2.86 -3.72
N ARG A 4 24.05 -3.02 -5.04
CA ARG A 4 22.75 -2.70 -5.69
C ARG A 4 21.61 -3.59 -5.19
N CYS A 5 21.86 -4.88 -4.96
CA CYS A 5 20.85 -5.77 -4.38
C CYS A 5 20.47 -5.34 -2.95
N ARG A 6 21.45 -4.87 -2.16
CA ARG A 6 21.20 -4.36 -0.81
C ARG A 6 20.38 -3.07 -0.83
N GLU A 7 20.65 -2.19 -1.79
CA GLU A 7 19.90 -0.96 -1.95
C GLU A 7 18.45 -1.22 -2.39
N LEU A 8 18.23 -2.17 -3.31
CA LEU A 8 16.88 -2.62 -3.66
C LEU A 8 16.12 -3.13 -2.44
N LEU A 9 16.75 -3.94 -1.59
CA LEU A 9 16.10 -4.48 -0.39
C LEU A 9 15.65 -3.36 0.56
N LYS A 10 16.47 -2.32 0.76
CA LYS A 10 16.12 -1.18 1.62
C LYS A 10 14.93 -0.38 1.10
N ARG A 11 14.76 -0.31 -0.22
CA ARG A 11 13.70 0.48 -0.88
C ARG A 11 12.49 -0.36 -1.29
N CYS A 12 12.50 -1.67 -0.99
CA CYS A 12 11.51 -2.63 -1.48
C CYS A 12 10.08 -2.32 -1.00
N SER A 13 9.90 -1.95 0.27
CA SER A 13 8.57 -1.60 0.81
C SER A 13 7.98 -0.37 0.11
N ALA A 14 8.74 0.72 0.07
CA ALA A 14 8.36 1.97 -0.60
C ALA A 14 8.06 1.74 -2.09
N TYR A 15 8.83 0.90 -2.77
CA TYR A 15 8.56 0.50 -4.16
C TYR A 15 7.23 -0.24 -4.33
N LEU A 16 6.91 -1.16 -3.42
CA LEU A 16 5.66 -1.94 -3.47
C LEU A 16 4.43 -1.10 -3.11
N GLU A 17 4.61 -0.08 -2.27
CA GLU A 17 3.57 0.87 -1.87
C GLU A 17 3.38 2.01 -2.87
N GLY A 18 4.27 2.14 -3.86
CA GLY A 18 4.27 3.24 -4.82
C GLY A 18 4.77 4.57 -4.25
N ASP A 19 5.38 4.54 -3.06
CA ASP A 19 5.91 5.72 -2.34
C ASP A 19 7.40 5.91 -2.62
N LEU A 20 7.77 5.93 -3.90
CA LEU A 20 9.13 6.22 -4.34
C LEU A 20 9.12 7.30 -5.42
N GLU A 21 10.13 8.16 -5.35
CA GLU A 21 10.38 9.12 -6.41
C GLU A 21 10.64 8.42 -7.75
N LYS A 22 10.18 9.03 -8.85
CA LYS A 22 10.24 8.46 -10.21
C LYS A 22 11.64 7.97 -10.60
N ALA A 23 12.69 8.73 -10.25
CA ALA A 23 14.06 8.37 -10.53
C ALA A 23 14.48 7.07 -9.80
N CYS A 24 14.11 6.95 -8.52
CA CYS A 24 14.38 5.75 -7.73
C CYS A 24 13.62 4.53 -8.27
N CYS A 25 12.37 4.69 -8.69
CA CYS A 25 11.61 3.62 -9.34
C CYS A 25 12.31 3.11 -10.61
N ALA A 26 12.77 4.01 -11.47
CA ALA A 26 13.46 3.64 -12.71
C ALA A 26 14.76 2.86 -12.44
N GLU A 27 15.56 3.28 -11.45
CA GLU A 27 16.77 2.56 -11.03
C GLU A 27 16.46 1.15 -10.51
N MET A 28 15.40 1.01 -9.72
CA MET A 28 14.97 -0.29 -9.21
C MET A 28 14.48 -1.19 -10.34
N GLU A 29 13.68 -0.68 -11.26
CA GLU A 29 13.22 -1.42 -12.44
C GLU A 29 14.38 -1.88 -13.32
N GLN A 30 15.40 -1.04 -13.51
CA GLN A 30 16.61 -1.43 -14.23
C GLN A 30 17.30 -2.60 -13.54
N HIS A 31 17.50 -2.51 -12.22
CA HIS A 31 18.12 -3.61 -11.48
C HIS A 31 17.29 -4.90 -11.54
N LEU A 32 15.96 -4.78 -11.44
CA LEU A 32 15.04 -5.91 -11.55
C LEU A 32 15.07 -6.55 -12.94
N LYS A 33 15.38 -5.83 -14.03
CA LYS A 33 15.57 -6.42 -15.36
C LYS A 33 16.81 -7.31 -15.42
N GLU A 34 17.86 -6.94 -14.71
CA GLU A 34 19.17 -7.61 -14.80
C GLU A 34 19.39 -8.67 -13.71
N CYS A 35 18.70 -8.59 -12.57
CA CYS A 35 18.97 -9.45 -11.41
C CYS A 35 17.82 -10.42 -11.10
N ALA A 36 17.98 -11.69 -11.50
CA ALA A 36 17.01 -12.76 -11.24
C ALA A 36 16.75 -12.99 -9.74
N ARG A 37 17.79 -12.87 -8.90
CA ARG A 37 17.66 -13.02 -7.44
C ARG A 37 16.75 -11.96 -6.83
N CYS A 38 16.91 -10.70 -7.23
CA CYS A 38 16.07 -9.62 -6.72
C CYS A 38 14.64 -9.72 -7.24
N ARG A 39 14.42 -10.22 -8.46
CA ARG A 39 13.07 -10.55 -8.95
C ARG A 39 12.40 -11.61 -8.09
N ALA A 40 13.09 -12.72 -7.79
CA ALA A 40 12.55 -13.79 -6.96
C ALA A 40 12.21 -13.29 -5.55
N MET A 41 13.12 -12.55 -4.92
CA MET A 41 12.90 -11.95 -3.60
C MET A 41 11.68 -11.00 -3.61
N LEU A 42 11.52 -10.18 -4.65
CA LEU A 42 10.37 -9.27 -4.75
C LEU A 42 9.05 -10.03 -4.88
N VAL A 43 9.03 -11.17 -5.57
CA VAL A 43 7.86 -12.05 -5.65
C VAL A 43 7.53 -12.63 -4.26
N GLU A 44 8.52 -13.09 -3.50
CA GLU A 44 8.33 -13.61 -2.15
C GLU A 44 7.77 -12.54 -1.19
N VAL A 45 8.29 -11.31 -1.27
CA VAL A 45 7.78 -10.19 -0.46
C VAL A 45 6.33 -9.87 -0.83
N LYS A 46 6.00 -9.80 -2.13
CA LYS A 46 4.62 -9.58 -2.59
C LYS A 46 3.68 -10.66 -2.07
N TRP A 47 4.08 -11.92 -2.18
CA TRP A 47 3.30 -13.04 -1.70
C TRP A 47 3.07 -12.96 -0.18
N THR A 48 4.10 -12.59 0.58
CA THR A 48 4.01 -12.41 2.04
C THR A 48 3.01 -11.29 2.40
N ILE A 49 3.07 -10.15 1.70
CA ILE A 49 2.12 -9.04 1.90
C ILE A 49 0.69 -9.50 1.63
N GLU A 50 0.47 -10.19 0.52
CA GLU A 50 -0.85 -10.72 0.18
C GLU A 50 -1.33 -11.74 1.21
N ALA A 51 -0.47 -12.66 1.67
CA ALA A 51 -0.81 -13.60 2.73
C ALA A 51 -1.22 -12.89 4.02
N CYS A 52 -0.49 -11.85 4.44
CA CYS A 52 -0.85 -11.03 5.60
C CYS A 52 -2.20 -10.32 5.43
N ARG A 53 -2.49 -9.77 4.24
CA ARG A 53 -3.78 -9.13 3.94
C ARG A 53 -4.96 -10.11 4.02
N HIS A 54 -4.77 -11.34 3.54
CA HIS A 54 -5.81 -12.37 3.55
C HIS A 54 -5.96 -13.06 4.90
N ALA A 55 -4.92 -13.08 5.74
CA ALA A 55 -4.93 -13.75 7.03
C ALA A 55 -5.90 -13.13 8.04
N ALA A 56 -6.38 -11.90 7.81
CA ALA A 56 -7.32 -11.25 8.72
C ALA A 56 -8.36 -10.38 7.99
N PRO A 57 -9.47 -10.97 7.51
CA PRO A 57 -10.74 -10.24 7.58
C PRO A 57 -11.13 -10.17 9.06
N SER A 58 -10.59 -9.22 9.81
CA SER A 58 -11.26 -8.83 11.05
C SER A 58 -12.56 -8.18 10.59
N GLU A 59 -13.67 -8.90 10.77
CA GLU A 59 -15.00 -8.34 10.54
C GLU A 59 -15.08 -7.03 11.33
N VAL A 60 -15.39 -5.92 10.65
CA VAL A 60 -15.46 -4.62 11.31
C VAL A 60 -16.56 -4.73 12.36
N PRO A 61 -16.28 -4.47 13.66
CA PRO A 61 -17.28 -4.61 14.68
C PRO A 61 -18.55 -3.79 14.34
N PRO A 62 -19.76 -4.35 14.50
CA PRO A 62 -21.01 -3.68 14.11
C PRO A 62 -21.13 -2.26 14.65
N GLU A 63 -20.66 -2.01 15.88
CA GLU A 63 -20.64 -0.72 16.54
C GLU A 63 -19.76 0.31 15.83
N VAL A 64 -18.58 -0.09 15.33
CA VAL A 64 -17.67 0.78 14.57
C VAL A 64 -18.32 1.14 13.24
N SER A 65 -18.89 0.15 12.55
CA SER A 65 -19.59 0.38 11.28
C SER A 65 -20.81 1.29 11.43
N ALA A 66 -21.56 1.15 12.53
CA ALA A 66 -22.72 1.97 12.85
C ALA A 66 -22.31 3.41 13.16
N ALA A 67 -21.30 3.61 14.01
CA ALA A 67 -20.75 4.93 14.33
C ALA A 67 -20.26 5.66 13.08
N MET A 68 -19.53 4.96 12.20
CA MET A 68 -19.04 5.52 10.93
C MET A 68 -20.19 5.96 10.02
N ARG A 69 -21.22 5.11 9.85
CA ARG A 69 -22.40 5.46 9.03
C ARG A 69 -23.16 6.66 9.58
N THR A 70 -23.23 6.81 10.90
CA THR A 70 -23.88 7.96 11.54
C THR A 70 -23.10 9.25 11.27
N ARG A 71 -21.78 9.24 11.51
CA ARG A 71 -20.90 10.39 11.21
C ARG A 71 -20.99 10.81 9.74
N LEU A 72 -20.92 9.86 8.81
CA LEU A 72 -21.05 10.15 7.37
C LEU A 72 -22.40 10.79 7.01
N ARG A 73 -23.49 10.41 7.67
CA ARG A 73 -24.81 11.04 7.46
C ARG A 73 -24.81 12.46 7.99
N GLU A 74 -24.33 12.69 9.20
CA GLU A 74 -24.29 14.02 9.82
C GLU A 74 -23.46 15.00 8.98
N GLU A 75 -22.25 14.59 8.54
CA GLU A 75 -21.41 15.38 7.63
C GLU A 75 -22.13 15.72 6.33
N ARG A 76 -22.81 14.74 5.72
CA ARG A 76 -23.56 14.96 4.48
C ARG A 76 -24.70 15.97 4.66
N GLU A 77 -25.43 15.91 5.77
CA GLU A 77 -26.50 16.87 6.05
C GLU A 77 -25.94 18.26 6.40
N ALA A 78 -24.81 18.34 7.11
CA ALA A 78 -24.10 19.59 7.36
C ALA A 78 -23.62 20.25 6.07
N ILE A 79 -23.06 19.48 5.13
CA ILE A 79 -22.64 19.97 3.81
C ILE A 79 -23.84 20.53 3.03
N LYS A 80 -24.98 19.82 3.01
CA LYS A 80 -26.20 20.31 2.36
C LYS A 80 -26.73 21.59 2.98
N ALA A 81 -26.72 21.69 4.32
CA ALA A 81 -27.20 22.86 5.04
C ALA A 81 -26.33 24.11 4.82
N THR A 82 -25.05 23.92 4.45
CA THR A 82 -24.09 25.00 4.25
C THR A 82 -24.02 25.49 2.79
N GLN A 83 -24.72 24.84 1.86
CA GLN A 83 -24.79 25.25 0.45
C GLN A 83 -26.15 25.94 0.18
N PRO A 84 -26.23 27.28 0.15
CA PRO A 84 -27.45 27.95 -0.31
C PRO A 84 -27.55 27.75 -1.82
N GLY A 85 -28.75 27.37 -2.28
CA GLY A 85 -29.08 27.33 -3.71
C GLY A 85 -29.06 28.70 -4.37
#